data_AF-A0A507E1H6-F1
#
_entry.id   AF-A0A507E1H6-F1
#
_cell.length_a   1.000
_cell.length_b   1.000
_cell.length_c   1.000
_cell.angle_alpha   90.00
_cell.angle_beta   90.00
_cell.angle_gamma   90.00
#
_symmetry.space_group_name_H-M   'P 1'
#
loop_
_entity.id
_entity.type
_entity.pdbx_description
1 polymer ?
#
loop_
_entity_poly.entity_id
_entity_poly.type
_entity_poly.pdbx_seq_one_letter_code
_entity_poly.pdbx_strand_id
1 'polypeptide(L)'
;MLPSVIMTKPLPPPLPKLGATMNLRTPENPPKPTEEQIMKGGAALRKMKQYCEDLFNLNNEYAKQIHENAVTAQRYLAQKQVLEVQLGQKNDKIAQLLQKGQTEQRISRAQEEVERLLHEEMRKRLQAEKETVELAATIEKIKAEHLAQIRSVEEEASQNDSQRQLVIDQEKTIGELRQYIKDMEYDLDEQRVLTLKYERKSGTMEKELTELTQKHEYLLVSEAGYREENTQLQKRVRDLLDANREVTLNYQAVKKNQEHKRSEFEALATELEEAKTACQIAIRQRKQLSADFNAVVKQRNELLDKGKSMESTLTRKEKDISDLLTKVNDTINDYEQKLEKKEEQMWQMSLQITEAVEKAQVPESIPPPKEDSTKKMRFDVDPDFIDNLEKKFQAKEKILQHEIDKLREQSSGKDRMLSKLNDKISDLSKEQYLPRMERLKVIETDIKAKMEAYALAEESMETGFLCPRDVKLFHKPTTLIPCGHTYCEECVQALSEENYNVAKCQLCDEEVKSTFRNEQLECVGEQFARRKHLTLTFLDWVKQLRVTLPSDVEEAL
;
A
#
# COMPACT_ATOMS: atom_id res chain seq x y z
N MET A 1 38.62 -34.69 102.32
CA MET A 1 39.05 -34.41 103.71
C MET A 1 38.49 -35.51 104.60
N LEU A 2 39.34 -36.19 105.39
CA LEU A 2 38.97 -37.10 106.49
C LEU A 2 40.09 -37.03 107.55
N PRO A 3 39.78 -37.07 108.87
CA PRO A 3 40.78 -36.90 109.93
C PRO A 3 41.42 -38.23 110.39
N SER A 4 42.70 -38.20 110.76
CA SER A 4 43.40 -39.34 111.36
C SER A 4 43.26 -39.36 112.89
N VAL A 5 43.04 -40.55 113.45
CA VAL A 5 42.95 -40.77 114.91
C VAL A 5 44.33 -41.10 115.48
N ILE A 6 44.69 -40.47 116.60
CA ILE A 6 45.90 -40.77 117.37
C ILE A 6 45.53 -41.67 118.55
N MET A 7 46.27 -42.76 118.77
CA MET A 7 46.14 -43.61 119.96
C MET A 7 47.49 -43.80 120.67
N THR A 8 47.49 -43.60 121.99
CA THR A 8 48.64 -43.76 122.88
C THR A 8 48.67 -45.15 123.53
N LYS A 9 49.84 -45.62 123.97
CA LYS A 9 50.02 -46.91 124.68
C LYS A 9 50.62 -46.71 126.10
N PRO A 10 50.29 -47.58 127.08
CA PRO A 10 50.71 -47.44 128.48
C PRO A 10 52.04 -48.16 128.83
N LEU A 11 52.56 -47.90 130.04
CA LEU A 11 53.75 -48.52 130.63
C LEU A 11 53.45 -49.80 131.47
N PRO A 12 54.44 -50.70 131.67
CA PRO A 12 54.37 -51.85 132.59
C PRO A 12 55.00 -51.60 134.00
N PRO A 13 54.72 -52.46 135.01
CA PRO A 13 55.17 -52.31 136.40
C PRO A 13 56.46 -53.09 136.79
N PRO A 14 57.07 -52.81 137.98
CA PRO A 14 58.31 -53.46 138.46
C PRO A 14 58.11 -54.69 139.38
N LEU A 15 59.20 -55.44 139.64
CA LEU A 15 59.27 -56.65 140.48
C LEU A 15 60.50 -56.66 141.46
N PRO A 16 60.54 -57.54 142.49
CA PRO A 16 61.28 -57.30 143.75
C PRO A 16 62.68 -57.94 143.87
N LYS A 17 63.32 -57.81 145.06
CA LYS A 17 64.67 -58.30 145.40
C LYS A 17 64.72 -59.14 146.70
N LEU A 18 65.68 -60.07 146.74
CA LEU A 18 66.18 -60.91 147.86
C LEU A 18 67.71 -61.07 147.64
N GLY A 19 68.59 -61.36 148.62
CA GLY A 19 68.45 -61.46 150.08
C GLY A 19 69.68 -62.14 150.73
N ALA A 20 69.91 -61.88 152.03
CA ALA A 20 70.73 -62.64 153.02
C ALA A 20 72.27 -62.87 152.83
N THR A 21 72.98 -62.87 153.97
CA THR A 21 74.36 -63.39 154.19
C THR A 21 74.46 -63.99 155.62
N MET A 22 75.39 -64.91 155.88
CA MET A 22 75.47 -65.69 157.14
C MET A 22 76.70 -65.40 158.02
N ASN A 23 76.61 -65.76 159.31
CA ASN A 23 77.66 -65.69 160.33
C ASN A 23 78.38 -67.05 160.54
N LEU A 24 79.64 -67.01 160.97
CA LEU A 24 80.38 -68.15 161.55
C LEU A 24 81.18 -67.70 162.80
N ARG A 25 81.43 -68.64 163.72
CA ARG A 25 82.08 -68.39 165.04
C ARG A 25 83.54 -68.88 165.07
N THR A 26 84.35 -68.27 165.94
CA THR A 26 85.72 -68.69 166.28
C THR A 26 85.80 -69.43 167.64
N PRO A 27 86.78 -70.35 167.86
CA PRO A 27 86.96 -71.07 169.14
C PRO A 27 87.75 -70.28 170.21
N GLU A 28 87.79 -70.80 171.44
CA GLU A 28 88.38 -70.18 172.64
C GLU A 28 89.80 -70.68 173.01
N ASN A 29 90.43 -70.01 173.99
CA ASN A 29 91.83 -70.19 174.37
C ASN A 29 92.11 -71.37 175.34
N PRO A 30 93.32 -71.95 175.34
CA PRO A 30 93.69 -73.07 176.21
C PRO A 30 93.98 -72.66 177.69
N PRO A 31 93.79 -73.57 178.66
CA PRO A 31 93.95 -73.29 180.10
C PRO A 31 95.41 -73.31 180.57
N LYS A 32 95.72 -72.54 181.62
CA LYS A 32 97.03 -72.49 182.29
C LYS A 32 97.08 -73.42 183.53
N PRO A 33 98.21 -74.07 183.84
CA PRO A 33 98.41 -74.82 185.08
C PRO A 33 98.80 -73.91 186.26
N THR A 34 98.46 -74.34 187.49
CA THR A 34 98.81 -73.67 188.77
C THR A 34 99.84 -74.48 189.58
N GLU A 35 100.62 -73.78 190.43
CA GLU A 35 101.87 -74.30 191.02
C GLU A 35 101.75 -75.49 191.99
N GLU A 36 100.58 -75.73 192.61
CA GLU A 36 100.43 -76.80 193.61
C GLU A 36 100.43 -78.23 193.03
N GLN A 37 100.43 -78.41 191.70
CA GLN A 37 100.38 -79.74 191.07
C GLN A 37 101.75 -80.36 190.73
N ILE A 38 102.84 -79.83 191.30
CA ILE A 38 104.22 -80.24 190.99
C ILE A 38 104.65 -81.57 191.67
N MET A 39 103.99 -82.00 192.75
CA MET A 39 104.46 -83.13 193.60
C MET A 39 103.95 -84.55 193.24
N LYS A 40 103.13 -84.74 192.19
CA LYS A 40 102.73 -86.09 191.72
C LYS A 40 102.65 -86.19 190.19
N GLY A 41 103.69 -86.78 189.58
CA GLY A 41 103.76 -87.00 188.14
C GLY A 41 102.71 -87.99 187.60
N GLY A 42 102.35 -87.85 186.31
CA GLY A 42 101.57 -88.83 185.56
C GLY A 42 100.13 -88.42 185.16
N ALA A 43 99.63 -87.26 185.63
CA ALA A 43 98.28 -86.77 185.28
C ALA A 43 98.30 -85.75 184.11
N ALA A 44 99.08 -84.67 184.23
CA ALA A 44 99.03 -83.53 183.29
C ALA A 44 99.36 -83.91 181.83
N LEU A 45 100.41 -84.71 181.61
CA LEU A 45 100.87 -85.12 180.27
C LEU A 45 99.82 -85.87 179.46
N ARG A 46 98.89 -86.60 180.11
CA ARG A 46 97.82 -87.32 179.38
C ARG A 46 96.77 -86.37 178.79
N LYS A 47 96.37 -85.32 179.51
CA LYS A 47 95.46 -84.29 178.97
C LYS A 47 96.07 -83.51 177.81
N MET A 48 97.38 -83.23 177.88
CA MET A 48 98.08 -82.49 176.83
C MET A 48 98.27 -83.33 175.56
N LYS A 49 98.52 -84.64 175.68
CA LYS A 49 98.50 -85.56 174.52
C LYS A 49 97.11 -85.64 173.88
N GLN A 50 96.06 -85.82 174.68
CA GLN A 50 94.67 -85.86 174.20
C GLN A 50 94.33 -84.63 173.35
N TYR A 51 94.60 -83.42 173.86
CA TYR A 51 94.35 -82.16 173.15
C TYR A 51 95.10 -82.04 171.82
N CYS A 52 96.31 -82.60 171.71
CA CYS A 52 97.07 -82.60 170.45
C CYS A 52 96.51 -83.62 169.44
N GLU A 53 96.02 -84.77 169.89
CA GLU A 53 95.37 -85.76 169.02
C GLU A 53 93.99 -85.26 168.55
N ASP A 54 93.22 -84.60 169.42
CA ASP A 54 91.95 -83.97 169.09
C ASP A 54 92.14 -82.84 168.05
N LEU A 55 93.15 -81.97 168.22
CA LEU A 55 93.50 -80.93 167.24
C LEU A 55 93.98 -81.51 165.89
N PHE A 56 94.74 -82.61 165.90
CA PHE A 56 95.19 -83.26 164.67
C PHE A 56 94.02 -83.88 163.90
N ASN A 57 93.08 -84.52 164.59
CA ASN A 57 91.86 -85.06 163.99
C ASN A 57 90.98 -83.95 163.41
N LEU A 58 90.74 -82.87 164.16
CA LEU A 58 89.95 -81.72 163.70
C LEU A 58 90.58 -81.04 162.46
N ASN A 59 91.91 -80.95 162.40
CA ASN A 59 92.61 -80.39 161.24
C ASN A 59 92.49 -81.29 160.00
N ASN A 60 92.49 -82.63 160.16
CA ASN A 60 92.19 -83.57 159.09
C ASN A 60 90.74 -83.47 158.60
N GLU A 61 89.77 -83.28 159.50
CA GLU A 61 88.37 -83.05 159.11
C GLU A 61 88.21 -81.74 158.32
N TYR A 62 88.85 -80.64 158.75
CA TYR A 62 88.85 -79.39 157.99
C TYR A 62 89.52 -79.54 156.61
N ALA A 63 90.66 -80.23 156.52
CA ALA A 63 91.32 -80.51 155.23
C ALA A 63 90.38 -81.29 154.28
N LYS A 64 89.63 -82.25 154.81
CA LYS A 64 88.66 -83.04 154.05
C LYS A 64 87.46 -82.22 153.59
N GLN A 65 86.88 -81.40 154.48
CA GLN A 65 85.80 -80.47 154.14
C GLN A 65 86.23 -79.42 153.10
N ILE A 66 87.47 -78.92 153.17
CA ILE A 66 88.01 -77.99 152.16
C ILE A 66 88.08 -78.66 150.77
N HIS A 67 88.49 -79.92 150.71
CA HIS A 67 88.53 -80.67 149.45
C HIS A 67 87.12 -80.95 148.88
N GLU A 68 86.18 -81.39 149.71
CA GLU A 68 84.79 -81.66 149.31
C GLU A 68 84.07 -80.37 148.85
N ASN A 69 84.32 -79.24 149.51
CA ASN A 69 83.83 -77.92 149.10
C ASN A 69 84.47 -77.45 147.78
N ALA A 70 85.77 -77.69 147.56
CA ALA A 70 86.44 -77.33 146.30
C ALA A 70 85.86 -78.08 145.09
N VAL A 71 85.65 -79.40 145.22
CA VAL A 71 85.01 -80.23 144.18
C VAL A 71 83.57 -79.76 143.90
N THR A 72 82.84 -79.37 144.96
CA THR A 72 81.46 -78.87 144.84
C THR A 72 81.40 -77.50 144.15
N ALA A 73 82.30 -76.58 144.50
CA ALA A 73 82.42 -75.28 143.82
C ALA A 73 82.79 -75.42 142.34
N GLN A 74 83.69 -76.34 142.00
CA GLN A 74 84.08 -76.61 140.61
C GLN A 74 82.92 -77.19 139.78
N ARG A 75 82.05 -78.02 140.40
CA ARG A 75 80.81 -78.51 139.77
C ARG A 75 79.81 -77.38 139.48
N TYR A 76 79.65 -76.42 140.40
CA TYR A 76 78.78 -75.26 140.16
C TYR A 76 79.34 -74.31 139.08
N LEU A 77 80.66 -74.13 139.00
CA LEU A 77 81.29 -73.35 137.91
C LEU A 77 81.01 -73.96 136.53
N ALA A 78 81.08 -75.28 136.39
CA ALA A 78 80.73 -75.97 135.16
C ALA A 78 79.23 -75.81 134.79
N GLN A 79 78.33 -75.94 135.77
CA GLN A 79 76.90 -75.70 135.55
C GLN A 79 76.59 -74.25 135.14
N LYS A 80 77.29 -73.27 135.73
CA LYS A 80 77.18 -71.86 135.36
C LYS A 80 77.52 -71.65 133.88
N GLN A 81 78.66 -72.17 133.41
CA GLN A 81 79.08 -72.03 132.00
C GLN A 81 78.06 -72.63 131.01
N VAL A 82 77.48 -73.79 131.33
CA VAL A 82 76.42 -74.40 130.50
C VAL A 82 75.18 -73.51 130.42
N LEU A 83 74.77 -72.88 131.53
CA LEU A 83 73.63 -71.97 131.55
C LEU A 83 73.91 -70.64 130.81
N GLU A 84 75.14 -70.11 130.88
CA GLU A 84 75.55 -68.92 130.13
C GLU A 84 75.50 -69.17 128.60
N VAL A 85 75.95 -70.35 128.13
CA VAL A 85 75.82 -70.74 126.72
C VAL A 85 74.36 -70.90 126.29
N GLN A 86 73.51 -71.51 127.12
CA GLN A 86 72.08 -71.64 126.81
C GLN A 86 71.33 -70.29 126.79
N LEU A 87 71.76 -69.34 127.62
CA LEU A 87 71.24 -67.96 127.59
C LEU A 87 71.65 -67.23 126.30
N GLY A 88 72.91 -67.36 125.86
CA GLY A 88 73.37 -66.84 124.57
C GLY A 88 72.51 -67.35 123.41
N GLN A 89 72.40 -68.69 123.27
CA GLN A 89 71.60 -69.32 122.21
C GLN A 89 70.13 -68.89 122.20
N LYS A 90 69.52 -68.62 123.36
CA LYS A 90 68.15 -68.10 123.44
C LYS A 90 68.05 -66.63 123.04
N ASN A 91 69.01 -65.80 123.44
CA ASN A 91 69.06 -64.39 123.05
C ASN A 91 69.28 -64.23 121.54
N ASP A 92 70.19 -65.02 120.94
CA ASP A 92 70.41 -65.05 119.49
C ASP A 92 69.13 -65.43 118.72
N LYS A 93 68.39 -66.42 119.23
CA LYS A 93 67.12 -66.86 118.62
C LYS A 93 66.00 -65.81 118.77
N ILE A 94 65.99 -65.04 119.86
CA ILE A 94 65.09 -63.89 120.01
C ILE A 94 65.47 -62.77 119.02
N ALA A 95 66.76 -62.48 118.84
CA ALA A 95 67.22 -61.49 117.87
C ALA A 95 66.84 -61.87 116.43
N GLN A 96 67.02 -63.13 116.04
CA GLN A 96 66.59 -63.66 114.74
C GLN A 96 65.08 -63.52 114.51
N LEU A 97 64.25 -63.82 115.52
CA LEU A 97 62.79 -63.69 115.42
C LEU A 97 62.35 -62.21 115.33
N LEU A 98 62.99 -61.30 116.06
CA LEU A 98 62.74 -59.86 115.95
C LEU A 98 63.15 -59.33 114.57
N GLN A 99 64.29 -59.76 114.03
CA GLN A 99 64.72 -59.41 112.67
C GLN A 99 63.72 -59.91 111.62
N LYS A 100 63.25 -61.16 111.74
CA LYS A 100 62.25 -61.75 110.85
C LYS A 100 60.92 -60.98 110.87
N GLY A 101 60.41 -60.67 112.07
CA GLY A 101 59.20 -59.85 112.21
C GLY A 101 59.34 -58.43 111.64
N GLN A 102 60.51 -57.82 111.77
CA GLN A 102 60.80 -56.53 111.12
C GLN A 102 60.85 -56.64 109.58
N THR A 103 61.38 -57.72 109.01
CA THR A 103 61.34 -57.93 107.56
C THR A 103 59.92 -58.21 107.06
N GLU A 104 59.13 -59.01 107.78
CA GLU A 104 57.73 -59.30 107.43
C GLU A 104 56.87 -58.02 107.49
N GLN A 105 57.07 -57.16 108.50
CA GLN A 105 56.35 -55.88 108.57
C GLN A 105 56.77 -54.91 107.45
N ARG A 106 58.02 -54.96 106.96
CA ARG A 106 58.44 -54.17 105.78
C ARG A 106 57.80 -54.70 104.50
N ILE A 107 57.69 -56.02 104.35
CA ILE A 107 57.04 -56.66 103.21
C ILE A 107 55.55 -56.32 103.17
N SER A 108 54.83 -56.41 104.31
CA SER A 108 53.42 -56.01 104.42
C SER A 108 53.21 -54.56 103.93
N ARG A 109 53.99 -53.60 104.45
CA ARG A 109 53.88 -52.20 104.04
C ARG A 109 54.21 -51.97 102.57
N ALA A 110 55.17 -52.71 102.01
CA ALA A 110 55.49 -52.65 100.59
C ALA A 110 54.35 -53.24 99.72
N GLN A 111 53.67 -54.28 100.17
CA GLN A 111 52.48 -54.84 99.52
C GLN A 111 51.30 -53.86 99.60
N GLU A 112 51.01 -53.31 100.78
CA GLU A 112 49.99 -52.26 101.00
C GLU A 112 50.25 -51.03 100.11
N GLU A 113 51.52 -50.62 99.94
CA GLU A 113 51.91 -49.52 99.07
C GLU A 113 51.76 -49.85 97.58
N VAL A 114 52.12 -51.06 97.15
CA VAL A 114 51.92 -51.53 95.76
C VAL A 114 50.44 -51.69 95.43
N GLU A 115 49.62 -52.22 96.33
CA GLU A 115 48.16 -52.32 96.16
C GLU A 115 47.52 -50.93 96.07
N ARG A 116 47.92 -49.99 96.93
CA ARG A 116 47.48 -48.58 96.85
C ARG A 116 47.86 -47.95 95.51
N LEU A 117 49.09 -48.14 95.04
CA LEU A 117 49.55 -47.62 93.74
C LEU A 117 48.81 -48.28 92.57
N LEU A 118 48.54 -49.59 92.62
CA LEU A 118 47.76 -50.31 91.63
C LEU A 118 46.30 -49.83 91.59
N HIS A 119 45.69 -49.56 92.75
CA HIS A 119 44.36 -48.96 92.84
C HIS A 119 44.31 -47.48 92.41
N GLU A 120 45.40 -46.74 92.52
CA GLU A 120 45.51 -45.39 91.95
C GLU A 120 45.66 -45.44 90.42
N GLU A 121 46.54 -46.30 89.91
CA GLU A 121 46.75 -46.53 88.47
C GLU A 121 45.49 -47.08 87.79
N MET A 122 44.78 -48.03 88.41
CA MET A 122 43.50 -48.54 87.90
C MET A 122 42.44 -47.43 87.83
N ARG A 123 42.39 -46.52 88.81
CA ARG A 123 41.49 -45.35 88.75
C ARG A 123 41.90 -44.35 87.67
N LYS A 124 43.19 -44.11 87.46
CA LYS A 124 43.70 -43.29 86.33
C LYS A 124 43.31 -43.89 84.98
N ARG A 125 43.42 -45.21 84.83
CA ARG A 125 43.02 -45.93 83.61
C ARG A 125 41.52 -45.87 83.37
N LEU A 126 40.68 -46.13 84.37
CA LEU A 126 39.23 -46.02 84.24
C LEU A 126 38.78 -44.58 83.93
N GLN A 127 39.45 -43.57 84.50
CA GLN A 127 39.20 -42.16 84.18
C GLN A 127 39.63 -41.83 82.74
N ALA A 128 40.81 -42.27 82.30
CA ALA A 128 41.29 -42.07 80.93
C ALA A 128 40.42 -42.83 79.90
N GLU A 129 39.97 -44.05 80.21
CA GLU A 129 39.04 -44.83 79.39
C GLU A 129 37.72 -44.08 79.23
N LYS A 130 37.14 -43.59 80.33
CA LYS A 130 35.97 -42.71 80.31
C LYS A 130 36.20 -41.47 79.45
N GLU A 131 37.32 -40.78 79.62
CA GLU A 131 37.68 -39.59 78.82
C GLU A 131 37.82 -39.93 77.33
N THR A 132 38.38 -41.09 76.96
CA THR A 132 38.44 -41.54 75.56
C THR A 132 37.07 -41.88 74.98
N VAL A 133 36.14 -42.40 75.78
CA VAL A 133 34.74 -42.64 75.35
C VAL A 133 33.98 -41.32 75.17
N GLU A 134 34.16 -40.36 76.09
CA GLU A 134 33.58 -39.01 75.98
C GLU A 134 34.16 -38.26 74.76
N LEU A 135 35.47 -38.35 74.51
CA LEU A 135 36.11 -37.80 73.32
C LEU A 135 35.65 -38.49 72.02
N ALA A 136 35.51 -39.82 72.00
CA ALA A 136 34.98 -40.53 70.84
C ALA A 136 33.54 -40.10 70.52
N ALA A 137 32.69 -39.94 71.56
CA ALA A 137 31.34 -39.44 71.39
C ALA A 137 31.29 -37.99 70.87
N THR A 138 32.20 -37.11 71.30
CA THR A 138 32.28 -35.74 70.73
C THR A 138 32.79 -35.75 69.28
N ILE A 139 33.73 -36.64 68.93
CA ILE A 139 34.21 -36.80 67.55
C ILE A 139 33.09 -37.28 66.62
N GLU A 140 32.32 -38.30 67.00
CA GLU A 140 31.18 -38.76 66.17
C GLU A 140 30.07 -37.72 66.07
N LYS A 141 29.83 -36.94 67.14
CA LYS A 141 28.93 -35.79 67.08
C LYS A 141 29.42 -34.74 66.07
N ILE A 142 30.69 -34.33 66.14
CA ILE A 142 31.28 -33.34 65.23
C ILE A 142 31.26 -33.84 63.78
N LYS A 143 31.52 -35.13 63.54
CA LYS A 143 31.35 -35.74 62.20
C LYS A 143 29.92 -35.65 61.70
N ALA A 144 28.93 -35.94 62.53
CA ALA A 144 27.51 -35.85 62.16
C ALA A 144 27.08 -34.40 61.86
N GLU A 145 27.54 -33.43 62.64
CA GLU A 145 27.32 -32.00 62.42
C GLU A 145 27.99 -31.53 61.11
N HIS A 146 29.24 -31.95 60.85
CA HIS A 146 29.96 -31.65 59.60
C HIS A 146 29.30 -32.30 58.36
N LEU A 147 28.79 -33.53 58.48
CA LEU A 147 28.03 -34.20 57.42
C LEU A 147 26.62 -33.62 57.21
N ALA A 148 26.06 -32.92 58.20
CA ALA A 148 24.86 -32.09 58.00
C ALA A 148 25.22 -30.78 57.29
N GLN A 149 26.32 -30.14 57.68
CA GLN A 149 26.80 -28.91 57.03
C GLN A 149 27.17 -29.12 55.56
N ILE A 150 27.86 -30.20 55.21
CA ILE A 150 28.17 -30.55 53.80
C ILE A 150 26.88 -30.61 52.98
N ARG A 151 25.86 -31.37 53.43
CA ARG A 151 24.59 -31.49 52.71
C ARG A 151 23.85 -30.16 52.60
N SER A 152 23.86 -29.33 53.64
CA SER A 152 23.32 -27.96 53.57
C SER A 152 24.01 -27.12 52.48
N VAL A 153 25.33 -27.23 52.35
CA VAL A 153 26.11 -26.52 51.31
C VAL A 153 25.88 -27.11 49.91
N GLU A 154 25.69 -28.42 49.79
CA GLU A 154 25.33 -29.09 48.52
C GLU A 154 23.91 -28.73 48.07
N GLU A 155 22.96 -28.62 48.99
CA GLU A 155 21.59 -28.15 48.77
C GLU A 155 21.57 -26.65 48.38
N GLU A 156 22.31 -25.79 49.11
CA GLU A 156 22.50 -24.38 48.75
C GLU A 156 23.17 -24.22 47.38
N ALA A 157 24.19 -25.00 47.05
CA ALA A 157 24.84 -24.96 45.74
C ALA A 157 23.86 -25.35 44.62
N SER A 158 23.11 -26.43 44.81
CA SER A 158 22.07 -26.90 43.87
C SER A 158 20.96 -25.85 43.67
N GLN A 159 20.56 -25.16 44.73
CA GLN A 159 19.61 -24.05 44.66
C GLN A 159 20.18 -22.83 43.92
N ASN A 160 21.43 -22.46 44.18
CA ASN A 160 22.11 -21.35 43.51
C ASN A 160 22.29 -21.62 42.00
N ASP A 161 22.65 -22.84 41.60
CA ASP A 161 22.77 -23.19 40.18
C ASP A 161 21.40 -23.26 39.47
N SER A 162 20.35 -23.70 40.18
CA SER A 162 18.97 -23.61 39.69
C SER A 162 18.52 -22.15 39.48
N GLN A 163 18.90 -21.24 40.38
CA GLN A 163 18.63 -19.81 40.24
C GLN A 163 19.45 -19.17 39.10
N ARG A 164 20.71 -19.56 38.92
CA ARG A 164 21.55 -19.12 37.79
C ARG A 164 20.95 -19.53 36.45
N GLN A 165 20.47 -20.76 36.31
CA GLN A 165 19.82 -21.20 35.07
C GLN A 165 18.55 -20.38 34.80
N LEU A 166 17.71 -20.14 35.83
CA LEU A 166 16.52 -19.30 35.68
C LEU A 166 16.86 -17.86 35.24
N VAL A 167 17.96 -17.28 35.73
CA VAL A 167 18.44 -15.96 35.28
C VAL A 167 18.89 -16.01 33.82
N ILE A 168 19.65 -17.03 33.40
CA ILE A 168 20.09 -17.22 32.01
C ILE A 168 18.88 -17.35 31.06
N ASP A 169 17.87 -18.12 31.44
CA ASP A 169 16.64 -18.31 30.66
C ASP A 169 15.83 -17.00 30.56
N GLN A 170 15.80 -16.21 31.63
CA GLN A 170 15.19 -14.87 31.63
C GLN A 170 15.97 -13.87 30.77
N GLU A 171 17.29 -13.84 30.86
CA GLU A 171 18.15 -12.98 30.02
C GLU A 171 18.00 -13.31 28.53
N LYS A 172 17.95 -14.60 28.18
CA LYS A 172 17.64 -15.08 26.82
C LYS A 172 16.27 -14.58 26.35
N THR A 173 15.23 -14.75 27.17
CA THR A 173 13.86 -14.28 26.87
C THR A 173 13.81 -12.75 26.69
N ILE A 174 14.54 -11.99 27.52
CA ILE A 174 14.67 -10.54 27.41
C ILE A 174 15.43 -10.15 26.12
N GLY A 175 16.43 -10.94 25.71
CA GLY A 175 17.12 -10.77 24.42
C GLY A 175 16.19 -10.94 23.22
N GLU A 176 15.41 -12.02 23.21
CA GLU A 176 14.41 -12.32 22.17
C GLU A 176 13.34 -11.23 22.07
N LEU A 177 12.78 -10.80 23.21
CA LEU A 177 11.81 -9.70 23.26
C LEU A 177 12.40 -8.35 22.82
N ARG A 178 13.67 -8.07 23.15
CA ARG A 178 14.37 -6.87 22.67
C ARG A 178 14.62 -6.87 21.17
N GLN A 179 14.83 -8.04 20.55
CA GLN A 179 14.94 -8.11 19.10
C GLN A 179 13.58 -7.91 18.44
N TYR A 180 12.55 -8.61 18.92
CA TYR A 180 11.17 -8.43 18.45
C TYR A 180 10.67 -6.97 18.52
N ILE A 181 11.04 -6.22 19.57
CA ILE A 181 10.73 -4.79 19.67
C ILE A 181 11.40 -3.99 18.53
N LYS A 182 12.68 -4.22 18.21
CA LYS A 182 13.36 -3.54 17.09
C LYS A 182 12.74 -3.88 15.74
N ASP A 183 12.37 -5.15 15.55
CA ASP A 183 11.76 -5.62 14.31
C ASP A 183 10.40 -4.91 14.11
N MET A 184 9.59 -4.81 15.18
CA MET A 184 8.36 -4.02 15.21
C MET A 184 8.57 -2.51 15.05
N GLU A 185 9.66 -1.94 15.56
CA GLU A 185 10.03 -0.53 15.37
C GLU A 185 10.40 -0.24 13.91
N TYR A 186 11.12 -1.16 13.25
CA TYR A 186 11.45 -1.10 11.82
C TYR A 186 10.18 -1.16 10.95
N ASP A 187 9.29 -2.11 11.22
CA ASP A 187 7.99 -2.21 10.52
C ASP A 187 7.16 -0.93 10.66
N LEU A 188 7.13 -0.33 11.85
CA LEU A 188 6.45 0.94 12.10
C LEU A 188 7.07 2.11 11.30
N ASP A 189 8.39 2.15 11.15
CA ASP A 189 9.08 3.15 10.32
C ASP A 189 8.87 2.92 8.81
N GLU A 190 8.78 1.67 8.34
CA GLU A 190 8.35 1.40 6.96
C GLU A 190 6.90 1.90 6.73
N GLN A 191 5.97 1.62 7.64
CA GLN A 191 4.58 2.12 7.53
C GLN A 191 4.50 3.66 7.58
N ARG A 192 5.34 4.33 8.38
CA ARG A 192 5.47 5.80 8.37
C ARG A 192 5.98 6.31 7.01
N VAL A 193 7.00 5.66 6.44
CA VAL A 193 7.55 6.01 5.11
C VAL A 193 6.53 5.76 3.99
N LEU A 194 5.73 4.68 4.07
CA LEU A 194 4.63 4.42 3.15
C LEU A 194 3.54 5.49 3.27
N THR A 195 3.14 5.85 4.49
CA THR A 195 2.17 6.93 4.76
C THR A 195 2.61 8.25 4.13
N LEU A 196 3.86 8.67 4.36
CA LEU A 196 4.44 9.88 3.76
C LEU A 196 4.51 9.81 2.22
N LYS A 197 4.69 8.62 1.62
CA LYS A 197 4.61 8.44 0.15
C LYS A 197 3.17 8.62 -0.35
N TYR A 198 2.17 8.08 0.35
CA TYR A 198 0.76 8.24 -0.01
C TYR A 198 0.27 9.69 0.15
N GLU A 199 0.64 10.39 1.22
CA GLU A 199 0.33 11.82 1.43
C GLU A 199 0.90 12.69 0.31
N ARG A 200 2.18 12.50 -0.06
CA ARG A 200 2.80 13.21 -1.19
C ARG A 200 2.09 12.92 -2.52
N LYS A 201 1.62 11.69 -2.72
CA LYS A 201 0.85 11.33 -3.90
C LYS A 201 -0.53 12.01 -3.89
N SER A 202 -1.24 12.01 -2.76
CA SER A 202 -2.53 12.71 -2.60
C SER A 202 -2.39 14.20 -2.91
N GLY A 203 -1.44 14.89 -2.26
CA GLY A 203 -1.15 16.31 -2.51
C GLY A 203 -0.58 16.63 -3.91
N THR A 204 -0.28 15.62 -4.73
CA THR A 204 0.00 15.78 -6.17
C THR A 204 -1.28 15.63 -6.99
N MET A 205 -2.05 14.56 -6.76
CA MET A 205 -3.38 14.34 -7.38
C MET A 205 -4.34 15.51 -7.10
N GLU A 206 -4.31 16.09 -5.91
CA GLU A 206 -5.10 17.26 -5.52
C GLU A 206 -4.73 18.51 -6.33
N LYS A 207 -3.44 18.72 -6.62
CA LYS A 207 -2.98 19.82 -7.49
C LYS A 207 -3.44 19.60 -8.93
N GLU A 208 -3.19 18.42 -9.48
CA GLU A 208 -3.67 18.02 -10.81
C GLU A 208 -5.18 18.21 -10.94
N LEU A 209 -5.95 17.85 -9.90
CA LEU A 209 -7.39 18.09 -9.84
C LEU A 209 -7.73 19.60 -9.85
N THR A 210 -7.05 20.44 -9.06
CA THR A 210 -7.29 21.89 -9.09
C THR A 210 -6.93 22.53 -10.43
N GLU A 211 -5.84 22.09 -11.08
CA GLU A 211 -5.44 22.56 -12.42
C GLU A 211 -6.47 22.14 -13.48
N LEU A 212 -6.98 20.90 -13.41
CA LEU A 212 -8.07 20.42 -14.27
C LEU A 212 -9.38 21.18 -14.02
N THR A 213 -9.70 21.53 -12.78
CA THR A 213 -10.88 22.35 -12.44
C THR A 213 -10.77 23.75 -13.03
N GLN A 214 -9.64 24.45 -12.82
CA GLN A 214 -9.40 25.77 -13.41
C GLN A 214 -9.45 25.74 -14.94
N LYS A 215 -8.90 24.69 -15.56
CA LYS A 215 -8.97 24.48 -17.01
C LYS A 215 -10.40 24.22 -17.50
N HIS A 216 -11.22 23.51 -16.70
CA HIS A 216 -12.64 23.31 -17.01
C HIS A 216 -13.44 24.61 -16.91
N GLU A 217 -13.22 25.41 -15.86
CA GLU A 217 -13.84 26.74 -15.70
C GLU A 217 -13.48 27.67 -16.87
N TYR A 218 -12.21 27.72 -17.27
CA TYR A 218 -11.76 28.46 -18.45
C TYR A 218 -12.47 28.00 -19.74
N LEU A 219 -12.61 26.69 -19.94
CA LEU A 219 -13.31 26.13 -21.11
C LEU A 219 -14.81 26.45 -21.10
N LEU A 220 -15.47 26.46 -19.93
CA LEU A 220 -16.87 26.87 -19.80
C LEU A 220 -17.06 28.36 -20.15
N VAL A 221 -16.16 29.23 -19.70
CA VAL A 221 -16.17 30.67 -20.06
C VAL A 221 -15.94 30.85 -21.57
N SER A 222 -14.98 30.12 -22.15
CA SER A 222 -14.74 30.14 -23.60
C SER A 222 -15.95 29.63 -24.40
N GLU A 223 -16.61 28.57 -23.95
CA GLU A 223 -17.81 28.04 -24.61
C GLU A 223 -18.97 29.04 -24.54
N ALA A 224 -19.18 29.70 -23.39
CA ALA A 224 -20.18 30.75 -23.24
C ALA A 224 -19.93 31.91 -24.22
N GLY A 225 -18.67 32.34 -24.40
CA GLY A 225 -18.28 33.35 -25.40
C GLY A 225 -18.63 32.94 -26.83
N TYR A 226 -18.27 31.71 -27.25
CA TYR A 226 -18.61 31.21 -28.58
C TYR A 226 -20.13 31.04 -28.80
N ARG A 227 -20.89 30.67 -27.76
CA ARG A 227 -22.36 30.61 -27.81
C ARG A 227 -22.96 32.01 -27.98
N GLU A 228 -22.40 33.04 -27.32
CA GLU A 228 -22.84 34.42 -27.50
C GLU A 228 -22.51 34.94 -28.92
N GLU A 229 -21.27 34.77 -29.39
CA GLU A 229 -20.85 35.17 -30.74
C GLU A 229 -21.75 34.53 -31.82
N ASN A 230 -22.00 33.22 -31.71
CA ASN A 230 -22.90 32.50 -32.62
C ASN A 230 -24.34 33.09 -32.56
N THR A 231 -24.83 33.46 -31.37
CA THR A 231 -26.13 34.13 -31.22
C THR A 231 -26.16 35.52 -31.87
N GLN A 232 -25.07 36.30 -31.74
CA GLN A 232 -24.93 37.60 -32.41
C GLN A 232 -24.87 37.45 -33.94
N LEU A 233 -24.13 36.46 -34.45
CA LEU A 233 -24.07 36.13 -35.88
C LEU A 233 -25.45 35.68 -36.42
N GLN A 234 -26.16 34.81 -35.70
CA GLN A 234 -27.53 34.40 -36.06
C GLN A 234 -28.53 35.55 -36.03
N LYS A 235 -28.33 36.57 -35.18
CA LYS A 235 -29.10 37.82 -35.27
C LYS A 235 -28.75 38.57 -36.55
N ARG A 236 -27.45 38.84 -36.79
CA ARG A 236 -26.98 39.59 -37.96
C ARG A 236 -27.39 38.95 -39.30
N VAL A 237 -27.44 37.62 -39.37
CA VAL A 237 -27.96 36.89 -40.55
C VAL A 237 -29.46 37.13 -40.76
N ARG A 238 -30.27 37.16 -39.70
CA ARG A 238 -31.70 37.52 -39.80
C ARG A 238 -31.88 38.97 -40.24
N ASP A 239 -31.17 39.90 -39.61
CA ASP A 239 -31.21 41.33 -39.95
C ASP A 239 -30.87 41.55 -41.45
N LEU A 240 -29.90 40.81 -41.99
CA LEU A 240 -29.54 40.83 -43.43
C LEU A 240 -30.58 40.15 -44.34
N LEU A 241 -31.24 39.08 -43.90
CA LEU A 241 -32.31 38.43 -44.66
C LEU A 241 -33.56 39.32 -44.76
N ASP A 242 -33.94 39.99 -43.68
CA ASP A 242 -35.07 40.92 -43.69
C ASP A 242 -34.76 42.18 -44.53
N ALA A 243 -33.54 42.72 -44.46
CA ALA A 243 -33.12 43.80 -45.36
C ALA A 243 -33.12 43.39 -46.84
N ASN A 244 -32.66 42.17 -47.16
CA ASN A 244 -32.71 41.64 -48.53
C ASN A 244 -34.16 41.41 -49.02
N ARG A 245 -35.05 40.99 -48.12
CA ARG A 245 -36.50 40.88 -48.37
C ARG A 245 -37.13 42.23 -48.65
N GLU A 246 -36.75 43.28 -47.91
CA GLU A 246 -37.20 44.65 -48.16
C GLU A 246 -36.71 45.16 -49.53
N VAL A 247 -35.42 44.99 -49.84
CA VAL A 247 -34.85 45.34 -51.16
C VAL A 247 -35.56 44.58 -52.29
N THR A 248 -35.92 43.32 -52.08
CA THR A 248 -36.68 42.51 -53.05
C THR A 248 -38.10 43.07 -53.28
N LEU A 249 -38.80 43.48 -52.21
CA LEU A 249 -40.13 44.11 -52.31
C LEU A 249 -40.05 45.48 -52.99
N ASN A 250 -39.05 46.30 -52.64
CA ASN A 250 -38.79 47.59 -53.27
C ASN A 250 -38.46 47.43 -54.77
N TYR A 251 -37.67 46.43 -55.14
CA TYR A 251 -37.40 46.10 -56.55
C TYR A 251 -38.67 45.67 -57.29
N GLN A 252 -39.54 44.84 -56.70
CA GLN A 252 -40.83 44.46 -57.29
C GLN A 252 -41.76 45.67 -57.47
N ALA A 253 -41.80 46.60 -56.52
CA ALA A 253 -42.57 47.83 -56.62
C ALA A 253 -42.04 48.76 -57.73
N VAL A 254 -40.72 48.94 -57.83
CA VAL A 254 -40.07 49.71 -58.91
C VAL A 254 -40.32 49.06 -60.26
N LYS A 255 -40.20 47.73 -60.37
CA LYS A 255 -40.51 46.98 -61.60
C LYS A 255 -41.96 47.19 -62.03
N LYS A 256 -42.93 47.03 -61.14
CA LYS A 256 -44.36 47.27 -61.43
C LYS A 256 -44.63 48.70 -61.87
N ASN A 257 -43.94 49.68 -61.30
CA ASN A 257 -44.01 51.09 -61.70
C ASN A 257 -43.43 51.32 -63.11
N GLN A 258 -42.30 50.67 -63.45
CA GLN A 258 -41.75 50.69 -64.82
C GLN A 258 -42.65 50.00 -65.84
N GLU A 259 -43.28 48.87 -65.49
CA GLU A 259 -44.24 48.16 -66.34
C GLU A 259 -45.51 49.00 -66.57
N HIS A 260 -46.02 49.67 -65.54
CA HIS A 260 -47.13 50.62 -65.66
C HIS A 260 -46.77 51.80 -66.57
N LYS A 261 -45.60 52.43 -66.36
CA LYS A 261 -45.13 53.53 -67.22
C LYS A 261 -44.87 53.11 -68.66
N ARG A 262 -44.41 51.88 -68.89
CA ARG A 262 -44.30 51.33 -70.25
C ARG A 262 -45.69 51.26 -70.89
N SER A 263 -46.69 50.74 -70.18
CA SER A 263 -48.08 50.70 -70.67
C SER A 263 -48.67 52.10 -70.91
N GLU A 264 -48.32 53.10 -70.10
CA GLU A 264 -48.69 54.51 -70.34
C GLU A 264 -48.03 55.06 -71.62
N PHE A 265 -46.73 54.80 -71.83
CA PHE A 265 -46.04 55.21 -73.06
C PHE A 265 -46.53 54.47 -74.30
N GLU A 266 -46.91 53.19 -74.19
CA GLU A 266 -47.52 52.42 -75.27
C GLU A 266 -48.91 52.96 -75.63
N ALA A 267 -49.73 53.33 -74.63
CA ALA A 267 -51.02 53.99 -74.85
C ALA A 267 -50.86 55.37 -75.52
N LEU A 268 -49.95 56.22 -75.02
CA LEU A 268 -49.64 57.52 -75.64
C LEU A 268 -49.08 57.38 -77.06
N ALA A 269 -48.35 56.29 -77.36
CA ALA A 269 -47.88 56.01 -78.71
C ALA A 269 -49.03 55.60 -79.65
N THR A 270 -50.02 54.85 -79.16
CA THR A 270 -51.24 54.57 -79.94
C THR A 270 -52.08 55.82 -80.15
N GLU A 271 -52.32 56.64 -79.13
CA GLU A 271 -53.03 57.93 -79.26
C GLU A 271 -52.33 58.87 -80.26
N LEU A 272 -50.99 58.90 -80.27
CA LEU A 272 -50.22 59.70 -81.21
C LEU A 272 -50.35 59.21 -82.66
N GLU A 273 -50.40 57.90 -82.89
CA GLU A 273 -50.60 57.33 -84.23
C GLU A 273 -52.07 57.48 -84.71
N GLU A 274 -53.04 57.40 -83.80
CA GLU A 274 -54.45 57.74 -84.08
C GLU A 274 -54.60 59.22 -84.42
N ALA A 275 -53.99 60.14 -83.64
CA ALA A 275 -53.98 61.56 -83.95
C ALA A 275 -53.28 61.86 -85.29
N LYS A 276 -52.18 61.17 -85.59
CA LYS A 276 -51.43 61.27 -86.85
C LYS A 276 -52.24 60.76 -88.05
N THR A 277 -52.96 59.65 -87.92
CA THR A 277 -53.83 59.13 -88.98
C THR A 277 -55.08 60.00 -89.17
N ALA A 278 -55.70 60.49 -88.09
CA ALA A 278 -56.77 61.49 -88.13
C ALA A 278 -56.32 62.79 -88.83
N CYS A 279 -55.13 63.31 -88.51
CA CYS A 279 -54.55 64.46 -89.21
C CYS A 279 -54.30 64.18 -90.70
N GLN A 280 -53.84 62.98 -91.08
CA GLN A 280 -53.71 62.60 -92.49
C GLN A 280 -55.07 62.55 -93.21
N ILE A 281 -56.11 62.04 -92.56
CA ILE A 281 -57.48 62.02 -93.10
C ILE A 281 -57.99 63.46 -93.28
N ALA A 282 -57.83 64.32 -92.28
CA ALA A 282 -58.20 65.73 -92.35
C ALA A 282 -57.44 66.48 -93.46
N ILE A 283 -56.15 66.18 -93.67
CA ILE A 283 -55.36 66.74 -94.78
C ILE A 283 -55.88 66.26 -96.15
N ARG A 284 -56.29 64.99 -96.28
CA ARG A 284 -56.93 64.47 -97.51
C ARG A 284 -58.28 65.14 -97.75
N GLN A 285 -59.13 65.24 -96.74
CA GLN A 285 -60.42 65.94 -96.81
C GLN A 285 -60.25 67.42 -97.17
N ARG A 286 -59.28 68.13 -96.57
CA ARG A 286 -58.98 69.53 -96.93
C ARG A 286 -58.50 69.68 -98.38
N LYS A 287 -57.71 68.72 -98.89
CA LYS A 287 -57.32 68.69 -100.32
C LYS A 287 -58.53 68.45 -101.23
N GLN A 288 -59.42 67.53 -100.87
CA GLN A 288 -60.66 67.26 -101.62
C GLN A 288 -61.56 68.50 -101.65
N LEU A 289 -61.92 69.05 -100.48
CA LEU A 289 -62.74 70.27 -100.38
C LEU A 289 -62.11 71.47 -101.10
N SER A 290 -60.78 71.58 -101.14
CA SER A 290 -60.10 72.61 -101.93
C SER A 290 -60.19 72.37 -103.44
N ALA A 291 -60.21 71.12 -103.90
CA ALA A 291 -60.44 70.78 -105.30
C ALA A 291 -61.91 71.01 -105.69
N ASP A 292 -62.86 70.62 -104.84
CA ASP A 292 -64.30 70.83 -105.01
C ASP A 292 -64.63 72.33 -105.05
N PHE A 293 -64.07 73.12 -104.13
CA PHE A 293 -64.19 74.58 -104.14
C PHE A 293 -63.64 75.19 -105.43
N ASN A 294 -62.46 74.77 -105.89
CA ASN A 294 -61.90 75.24 -107.16
C ASN A 294 -62.77 74.84 -108.37
N ALA A 295 -63.38 73.66 -108.35
CA ALA A 295 -64.33 73.23 -109.37
C ALA A 295 -65.63 74.06 -109.36
N VAL A 296 -66.18 74.36 -108.19
CA VAL A 296 -67.34 75.26 -108.03
C VAL A 296 -67.01 76.69 -108.47
N VAL A 297 -65.82 77.22 -108.14
CA VAL A 297 -65.36 78.53 -108.64
C VAL A 297 -65.22 78.53 -110.16
N LYS A 298 -64.73 77.45 -110.76
CA LYS A 298 -64.66 77.29 -112.23
C LYS A 298 -66.06 77.26 -112.85
N GLN A 299 -66.98 76.45 -112.32
CA GLN A 299 -68.38 76.42 -112.77
C GLN A 299 -69.08 77.78 -112.62
N ARG A 300 -68.85 78.49 -111.50
CA ARG A 300 -69.38 79.85 -111.28
C ARG A 300 -68.88 80.82 -112.36
N ASN A 301 -67.61 80.75 -112.73
CA ASN A 301 -67.04 81.61 -113.77
C ASN A 301 -67.60 81.23 -115.17
N GLU A 302 -67.71 79.94 -115.49
CA GLU A 302 -68.37 79.47 -116.73
C GLU A 302 -69.84 79.90 -116.82
N LEU A 303 -70.57 79.93 -115.69
CA LEU A 303 -71.94 80.44 -115.61
C LEU A 303 -72.00 81.97 -115.73
N LEU A 304 -71.04 82.70 -115.15
CA LEU A 304 -70.94 84.17 -115.31
C LEU A 304 -70.63 84.56 -116.77
N ASP A 305 -69.76 83.82 -117.45
CA ASP A 305 -69.42 84.10 -118.85
C ASP A 305 -70.54 83.67 -119.81
N LYS A 306 -71.29 82.60 -119.50
CA LYS A 306 -72.58 82.31 -120.15
C LYS A 306 -73.61 83.42 -119.88
N GLY A 307 -73.65 83.97 -118.66
CA GLY A 307 -74.47 85.12 -118.31
C GLY A 307 -74.20 86.33 -119.20
N LYS A 308 -72.94 86.79 -119.24
CA LYS A 308 -72.49 87.87 -120.15
C LYS A 308 -72.79 87.57 -121.62
N SER A 309 -72.64 86.31 -122.04
CA SER A 309 -72.96 85.89 -123.42
C SER A 309 -74.45 86.05 -123.71
N MET A 310 -75.33 85.60 -122.81
CA MET A 310 -76.78 85.80 -122.94
C MET A 310 -77.15 87.28 -122.85
N GLU A 311 -76.53 88.06 -121.97
CA GLU A 311 -76.72 89.50 -121.81
C GLU A 311 -76.29 90.30 -123.07
N SER A 312 -75.17 89.92 -123.70
CA SER A 312 -74.75 90.46 -125.00
C SER A 312 -75.67 90.03 -126.16
N THR A 313 -76.39 88.92 -126.00
CA THR A 313 -77.40 88.44 -126.96
C THR A 313 -78.74 89.15 -126.75
N LEU A 314 -79.10 89.41 -125.49
CA LEU A 314 -80.27 90.17 -125.07
C LEU A 314 -80.15 91.62 -125.53
N THR A 315 -79.08 92.33 -125.17
CA THR A 315 -78.84 93.72 -125.63
C THR A 315 -78.78 93.86 -127.15
N ARG A 316 -78.28 92.84 -127.86
CA ARG A 316 -78.38 92.77 -129.33
C ARG A 316 -79.82 92.57 -129.81
N LYS A 317 -80.62 91.75 -129.13
CA LYS A 317 -82.04 91.54 -129.44
C LYS A 317 -82.92 92.72 -129.06
N GLU A 318 -82.63 93.41 -127.97
CA GLU A 318 -83.26 94.67 -127.56
C GLU A 318 -82.95 95.76 -128.58
N LYS A 319 -81.72 95.81 -129.14
CA LYS A 319 -81.43 96.65 -130.28
C LYS A 319 -82.19 96.23 -131.54
N ASP A 320 -82.19 94.94 -131.92
CA ASP A 320 -82.97 94.45 -133.07
C ASP A 320 -84.47 94.83 -132.91
N ILE A 321 -85.01 94.74 -131.69
CA ILE A 321 -86.38 95.11 -131.32
C ILE A 321 -86.57 96.63 -131.36
N SER A 322 -85.61 97.44 -130.91
CA SER A 322 -85.68 98.90 -131.02
C SER A 322 -85.65 99.36 -132.47
N ASP A 323 -84.74 98.80 -133.29
CA ASP A 323 -84.64 99.08 -134.73
C ASP A 323 -85.93 98.61 -135.48
N LEU A 324 -86.57 97.54 -135.01
CA LEU A 324 -87.89 97.09 -135.48
C LEU A 324 -89.03 98.00 -135.01
N LEU A 325 -89.05 98.44 -133.74
CA LEU A 325 -90.06 99.34 -133.19
C LEU A 325 -90.01 100.71 -133.87
N THR A 326 -88.82 101.23 -134.19
CA THR A 326 -88.69 102.46 -134.99
C THR A 326 -89.33 102.27 -136.37
N LYS A 327 -88.97 101.21 -137.11
CA LYS A 327 -89.59 100.89 -138.40
C LYS A 327 -91.10 100.66 -138.30
N VAL A 328 -91.57 100.00 -137.25
CA VAL A 328 -93.00 99.77 -137.01
C VAL A 328 -93.71 101.08 -136.73
N ASN A 329 -93.14 102.02 -135.97
CA ASN A 329 -93.68 103.37 -135.80
C ASN A 329 -93.73 104.16 -137.11
N ASP A 330 -92.64 104.14 -137.90
CA ASP A 330 -92.61 104.77 -139.23
C ASP A 330 -93.71 104.21 -140.14
N THR A 331 -93.91 102.88 -140.09
CA THR A 331 -94.94 102.19 -140.88
C THR A 331 -96.36 102.41 -140.32
N ILE A 332 -96.53 102.54 -139.00
CA ILE A 332 -97.82 102.86 -138.36
C ILE A 332 -98.25 104.27 -138.75
N ASN A 333 -97.37 105.26 -138.67
CA ASN A 333 -97.65 106.65 -139.05
C ASN A 333 -98.02 106.74 -140.56
N ASP A 334 -97.35 105.95 -141.40
CA ASP A 334 -97.69 105.79 -142.82
C ASP A 334 -98.98 104.97 -143.05
N TYR A 335 -99.41 104.12 -142.11
CA TYR A 335 -100.69 103.39 -142.15
C TYR A 335 -101.87 104.17 -141.56
N GLU A 336 -101.70 105.04 -140.57
CA GLU A 336 -102.76 105.86 -140.00
C GLU A 336 -103.36 106.79 -141.07
N GLN A 337 -102.50 107.42 -141.89
CA GLN A 337 -102.90 108.21 -143.08
C GLN A 337 -103.56 107.39 -144.20
N LYS A 338 -103.56 106.05 -144.10
CA LYS A 338 -104.23 105.11 -145.01
C LYS A 338 -105.46 104.46 -144.37
N LEU A 339 -105.53 104.36 -143.04
CA LEU A 339 -106.67 103.86 -142.26
C LEU A 339 -107.84 104.84 -142.29
N GLU A 340 -107.58 106.14 -142.17
CA GLU A 340 -108.59 107.20 -142.35
C GLU A 340 -109.25 107.15 -143.76
N LYS A 341 -108.61 106.49 -144.74
CA LYS A 341 -109.13 106.23 -146.10
C LYS A 341 -109.62 104.79 -146.32
N LYS A 342 -109.65 103.97 -145.28
CA LYS A 342 -110.00 102.53 -145.32
C LYS A 342 -111.07 102.11 -144.32
N GLU A 343 -111.31 102.89 -143.26
CA GLU A 343 -112.42 102.65 -142.33
C GLU A 343 -113.79 102.82 -143.03
N GLU A 344 -113.88 103.71 -144.03
CA GLU A 344 -115.00 103.82 -144.99
C GLU A 344 -115.22 102.53 -145.84
N GLN A 345 -114.25 101.60 -145.88
CA GLN A 345 -114.26 100.43 -146.79
C GLN A 345 -114.40 99.07 -146.10
N MET A 346 -114.26 98.95 -144.77
CA MET A 346 -114.30 97.64 -144.07
C MET A 346 -115.38 97.50 -142.99
N TRP A 347 -116.56 98.03 -143.30
CA TRP A 347 -117.87 97.58 -142.80
C TRP A 347 -118.19 96.09 -143.16
N GLN A 348 -117.31 95.38 -143.88
CA GLN A 348 -117.66 94.20 -144.68
C GLN A 348 -117.26 92.81 -144.16
N MET A 349 -116.27 92.61 -143.27
CA MET A 349 -115.72 91.24 -143.07
C MET A 349 -115.12 90.87 -141.69
N SER A 350 -115.74 89.84 -141.08
CA SER A 350 -115.23 88.80 -140.15
C SER A 350 -114.40 89.22 -138.92
N LEU A 351 -114.82 89.11 -137.64
CA LEU A 351 -115.68 88.14 -136.89
C LEU A 351 -114.97 86.83 -136.45
N GLN A 352 -114.81 86.64 -135.11
CA GLN A 352 -114.51 85.41 -134.31
C GLN A 352 -113.10 84.73 -134.38
N ILE A 353 -112.53 83.97 -133.39
CA ILE A 353 -112.49 83.96 -131.87
C ILE A 353 -111.48 82.85 -131.31
N THR A 354 -111.34 82.64 -129.97
CA THR A 354 -110.31 81.94 -129.10
C THR A 354 -110.69 80.52 -128.50
N GLU A 355 -109.96 79.65 -127.72
CA GLU A 355 -108.56 79.41 -127.17
C GLU A 355 -108.37 77.95 -126.52
N ALA A 356 -107.35 77.69 -125.63
CA ALA A 356 -107.15 76.60 -124.57
C ALA A 356 -106.58 75.16 -124.91
N VAL A 357 -106.07 74.26 -123.99
CA VAL A 357 -105.07 74.30 -122.85
C VAL A 357 -104.70 72.88 -122.20
N GLU A 358 -103.54 72.71 -121.48
CA GLU A 358 -103.06 71.60 -120.55
C GLU A 358 -102.71 70.14 -121.10
N LYS A 359 -102.18 69.06 -120.41
CA LYS A 359 -101.85 68.60 -119.00
C LYS A 359 -100.83 67.37 -118.93
N ALA A 360 -100.46 66.81 -117.73
CA ALA A 360 -100.05 65.37 -117.36
C ALA A 360 -98.76 65.08 -116.49
N GLN A 361 -98.47 63.80 -116.06
CA GLN A 361 -97.55 63.36 -114.93
C GLN A 361 -97.21 61.80 -114.86
N VAL A 362 -96.25 61.28 -114.02
CA VAL A 362 -96.17 59.92 -113.25
C VAL A 362 -94.81 59.04 -113.25
N PRO A 363 -94.49 58.14 -112.22
CA PRO A 363 -93.26 57.25 -112.03
C PRO A 363 -93.45 55.71 -111.59
N GLU A 364 -92.44 54.94 -111.01
CA GLU A 364 -92.35 53.43 -110.66
C GLU A 364 -91.30 53.03 -109.51
N SER A 365 -90.92 51.79 -108.97
CA SER A 365 -91.37 50.34 -108.73
C SER A 365 -90.37 49.45 -107.83
N ILE A 366 -90.65 48.18 -107.32
CA ILE A 366 -89.78 47.34 -106.34
C ILE A 366 -90.03 45.76 -106.11
N PRO A 367 -89.04 44.85 -105.73
CA PRO A 367 -89.21 43.36 -105.40
C PRO A 367 -88.30 42.55 -104.32
N PRO A 368 -88.70 41.35 -103.72
CA PRO A 368 -87.92 40.37 -102.82
C PRO A 368 -88.16 38.80 -103.10
N PRO A 369 -88.18 37.67 -102.25
CA PRO A 369 -87.61 37.11 -100.92
C PRO A 369 -87.25 35.52 -100.78
N LYS A 370 -87.00 34.92 -99.54
CA LYS A 370 -87.13 33.46 -98.98
C LYS A 370 -86.03 32.30 -99.16
N GLU A 371 -85.97 31.03 -98.60
CA GLU A 371 -86.22 30.15 -97.33
C GLU A 371 -85.85 28.60 -97.60
N ASP A 372 -85.83 27.44 -96.82
CA ASP A 372 -85.79 26.84 -95.40
C ASP A 372 -85.57 25.23 -95.41
N SER A 373 -85.28 24.42 -94.30
CA SER A 373 -85.58 22.92 -94.11
C SER A 373 -85.03 22.02 -92.89
N THR A 374 -85.56 20.76 -92.63
CA THR A 374 -85.33 19.79 -91.45
C THR A 374 -85.69 18.22 -91.61
N LYS A 375 -85.27 17.21 -90.73
CA LYS A 375 -86.01 15.92 -90.25
C LYS A 375 -85.31 14.62 -89.58
N LYS A 376 -86.00 13.98 -88.57
CA LYS A 376 -86.33 12.54 -88.09
C LYS A 376 -85.44 11.21 -87.94
N MET A 377 -85.33 10.68 -86.69
CA MET A 377 -85.70 9.36 -85.98
C MET A 377 -85.63 7.87 -86.53
N ARG A 378 -85.01 6.87 -85.80
CA ARG A 378 -85.54 5.58 -85.14
C ARG A 378 -84.46 4.51 -84.70
N PHE A 379 -84.80 3.23 -84.42
CA PHE A 379 -84.24 2.31 -83.36
C PHE A 379 -83.92 0.86 -83.85
N ASP A 380 -82.91 0.15 -83.30
CA ASP A 380 -82.98 -1.26 -82.78
C ASP A 380 -81.68 -1.75 -82.04
N VAL A 381 -81.67 -2.99 -81.49
CA VAL A 381 -80.76 -3.49 -80.40
C VAL A 381 -79.45 -4.21 -80.85
N ASP A 382 -78.43 -4.18 -79.98
CA ASP A 382 -76.99 -4.47 -80.22
C ASP A 382 -76.44 -5.72 -79.46
N PRO A 383 -75.57 -6.59 -80.04
CA PRO A 383 -75.05 -7.81 -79.38
C PRO A 383 -74.02 -7.65 -78.23
N ASP A 384 -73.69 -6.44 -77.80
CA ASP A 384 -72.45 -6.08 -77.06
C ASP A 384 -72.34 -6.59 -75.59
N PHE A 385 -73.18 -7.53 -75.16
CA PHE A 385 -73.26 -7.99 -73.76
C PHE A 385 -72.13 -8.96 -73.35
N ILE A 386 -71.67 -9.82 -74.26
CA ILE A 386 -70.63 -10.84 -73.97
C ILE A 386 -69.26 -10.18 -73.84
N ASP A 387 -68.93 -9.28 -74.77
CA ASP A 387 -67.64 -8.58 -74.83
C ASP A 387 -67.39 -7.71 -73.58
N ASN A 388 -68.46 -7.25 -72.93
CA ASN A 388 -68.42 -6.51 -71.66
C ASN A 388 -68.02 -7.34 -70.42
N LEU A 389 -68.11 -8.67 -70.46
CA LEU A 389 -67.65 -9.54 -69.37
C LEU A 389 -66.16 -9.85 -69.49
N GLU A 390 -65.67 -10.14 -70.68
CA GLU A 390 -64.26 -10.44 -70.90
C GLU A 390 -63.38 -9.21 -70.66
N LYS A 391 -63.81 -8.03 -71.14
CA LYS A 391 -63.18 -6.74 -70.81
C LYS A 391 -63.05 -6.50 -69.30
N LYS A 392 -64.01 -6.96 -68.48
CA LYS A 392 -63.97 -6.83 -67.00
C LYS A 392 -62.99 -7.80 -66.34
N PHE A 393 -62.78 -9.00 -66.89
CA PHE A 393 -61.73 -9.90 -66.40
C PHE A 393 -60.34 -9.39 -66.78
N GLN A 394 -60.11 -9.02 -68.04
CA GLN A 394 -58.85 -8.42 -68.47
C GLN A 394 -58.51 -7.12 -67.71
N ALA A 395 -59.51 -6.34 -67.31
CA ALA A 395 -59.30 -5.16 -66.47
C ALA A 395 -58.82 -5.53 -65.05
N LYS A 396 -59.40 -6.55 -64.41
CA LYS A 396 -58.94 -7.03 -63.09
C LYS A 396 -57.54 -7.63 -63.15
N GLU A 397 -57.23 -8.40 -64.19
CA GLU A 397 -55.91 -8.98 -64.43
C GLU A 397 -54.85 -7.88 -64.58
N LYS A 398 -55.13 -6.83 -65.38
CA LYS A 398 -54.25 -5.65 -65.52
C LYS A 398 -54.04 -4.90 -64.20
N ILE A 399 -55.06 -4.79 -63.35
CA ILE A 399 -54.93 -4.17 -62.02
C ILE A 399 -54.02 -5.00 -61.11
N LEU A 400 -54.22 -6.32 -61.04
CA LEU A 400 -53.39 -7.21 -60.23
C LEU A 400 -51.94 -7.27 -60.74
N GLN A 401 -51.73 -7.29 -62.05
CA GLN A 401 -50.39 -7.24 -62.65
C GLN A 401 -49.69 -5.91 -62.30
N HIS A 402 -50.39 -4.77 -62.42
CA HIS A 402 -49.84 -3.48 -62.03
C HIS A 402 -49.51 -3.41 -60.53
N GLU A 403 -50.28 -4.06 -59.66
CA GLU A 403 -49.98 -4.15 -58.23
C GLU A 403 -48.78 -5.07 -57.94
N ILE A 404 -48.62 -6.18 -58.65
CA ILE A 404 -47.43 -7.05 -58.60
C ILE A 404 -46.17 -6.27 -59.05
N ASP A 405 -46.25 -5.53 -60.14
CA ASP A 405 -45.13 -4.75 -60.68
C ASP A 405 -44.74 -3.60 -59.73
N LYS A 406 -45.73 -2.92 -59.15
CA LYS A 406 -45.54 -1.91 -58.09
C LYS A 406 -44.89 -2.50 -56.83
N LEU A 407 -45.28 -3.70 -56.41
CA LEU A 407 -44.67 -4.40 -55.28
C LEU A 407 -43.24 -4.86 -55.58
N ARG A 408 -42.95 -5.32 -56.80
CA ARG A 408 -41.59 -5.62 -57.28
C ARG A 408 -40.71 -4.36 -57.28
N GLU A 409 -41.21 -3.24 -57.77
CA GLU A 409 -40.50 -1.97 -57.76
C GLU A 409 -40.19 -1.52 -56.33
N GLN A 410 -41.18 -1.58 -55.43
CA GLN A 410 -40.99 -1.30 -54.00
C GLN A 410 -39.97 -2.24 -53.33
N SER A 411 -39.95 -3.54 -53.67
CA SER A 411 -38.91 -4.45 -53.17
C SER A 411 -37.54 -4.01 -53.67
N SER A 412 -37.37 -3.80 -54.97
CA SER A 412 -36.09 -3.39 -55.56
C SER A 412 -35.58 -2.05 -54.98
N GLY A 413 -36.48 -1.15 -54.60
CA GLY A 413 -36.16 0.08 -53.88
C GLY A 413 -35.62 -0.17 -52.46
N LYS A 414 -36.20 -1.13 -51.73
CA LYS A 414 -35.69 -1.58 -50.42
C LYS A 414 -34.36 -2.31 -50.56
N ASP A 415 -34.21 -3.19 -51.56
CA ASP A 415 -32.97 -3.93 -51.80
C ASP A 415 -31.81 -2.98 -52.13
N ARG A 416 -32.06 -1.96 -52.96
CA ARG A 416 -31.11 -0.85 -53.21
C ARG A 416 -30.80 -0.01 -51.97
N MET A 417 -31.75 0.15 -51.05
CA MET A 417 -31.52 0.83 -49.77
C MET A 417 -30.71 -0.06 -48.80
N LEU A 418 -30.97 -1.36 -48.76
CA LEU A 418 -30.21 -2.32 -47.96
C LEU A 418 -28.75 -2.43 -48.44
N SER A 419 -28.49 -2.45 -49.75
CA SER A 419 -27.13 -2.34 -50.30
C SER A 419 -26.46 -1.08 -49.77
N LYS A 420 -27.04 0.10 -50.00
CA LYS A 420 -26.46 1.39 -49.54
C LYS A 420 -26.23 1.47 -48.03
N LEU A 421 -27.07 0.82 -47.22
CA LEU A 421 -26.86 0.72 -45.78
C LEU A 421 -25.72 -0.24 -45.42
N ASN A 422 -25.61 -1.38 -46.11
CA ASN A 422 -24.53 -2.33 -45.91
C ASN A 422 -23.18 -1.78 -46.38
N ASP A 423 -23.16 -1.08 -47.52
CA ASP A 423 -22.02 -0.31 -48.03
C ASP A 423 -21.57 0.72 -46.98
N LYS A 424 -22.53 1.51 -46.46
CA LYS A 424 -22.25 2.51 -45.42
C LYS A 424 -21.83 1.90 -44.07
N ILE A 425 -22.29 0.69 -43.72
CA ILE A 425 -21.80 -0.05 -42.54
C ILE A 425 -20.37 -0.54 -42.78
N SER A 426 -20.05 -1.02 -43.99
CA SER A 426 -18.68 -1.38 -44.38
C SER A 426 -17.73 -0.18 -44.30
N ASP A 427 -18.15 0.97 -44.80
CA ASP A 427 -17.34 2.19 -44.80
C ASP A 427 -17.20 2.79 -43.40
N LEU A 428 -18.27 2.88 -42.60
CA LEU A 428 -18.18 3.28 -41.19
C LEU A 428 -17.32 2.31 -40.37
N SER A 429 -17.35 1.01 -40.68
CA SER A 429 -16.47 0.02 -40.07
C SER A 429 -15.01 0.31 -40.41
N LYS A 430 -14.67 0.56 -41.68
CA LYS A 430 -13.31 0.98 -42.09
C LYS A 430 -12.88 2.27 -41.40
N GLU A 431 -13.71 3.31 -41.42
CA GLU A 431 -13.45 4.63 -40.85
C GLU A 431 -13.26 4.62 -39.32
N GLN A 432 -13.94 3.74 -38.59
CA GLN A 432 -13.83 3.65 -37.13
C GLN A 432 -12.84 2.59 -36.64
N TYR A 433 -12.81 1.42 -37.28
CA TYR A 433 -11.97 0.30 -36.86
C TYR A 433 -10.52 0.51 -37.26
N LEU A 434 -10.21 0.83 -38.53
CA LEU A 434 -8.83 0.94 -38.99
C LEU A 434 -8.05 2.05 -38.24
N PRO A 435 -8.55 3.30 -38.10
CA PRO A 435 -7.83 4.31 -37.33
C PRO A 435 -7.79 4.05 -35.82
N ARG A 436 -8.63 3.15 -35.28
CA ARG A 436 -8.52 2.70 -33.88
C ARG A 436 -7.45 1.62 -33.74
N MET A 437 -7.41 0.64 -34.63
CA MET A 437 -6.42 -0.42 -34.65
C MET A 437 -5.02 0.10 -34.97
N GLU A 438 -4.90 1.07 -35.89
CA GLU A 438 -3.61 1.70 -36.21
C GLU A 438 -3.07 2.49 -35.00
N ARG A 439 -3.93 3.22 -34.28
CA ARG A 439 -3.55 3.84 -33.00
C ARG A 439 -3.14 2.80 -31.94
N LEU A 440 -3.76 1.62 -31.92
CA LEU A 440 -3.34 0.53 -31.04
C LEU A 440 -1.98 -0.07 -31.45
N LYS A 441 -1.70 -0.26 -32.75
CA LYS A 441 -0.38 -0.67 -33.25
C LYS A 441 0.71 0.36 -32.93
N VAL A 442 0.42 1.65 -33.06
CA VAL A 442 1.34 2.73 -32.66
C VAL A 442 1.60 2.72 -31.14
N ILE A 443 0.58 2.44 -30.32
CA ILE A 443 0.75 2.31 -28.86
C ILE A 443 1.50 1.02 -28.49
N GLU A 444 1.23 -0.11 -29.14
CA GLU A 444 1.96 -1.37 -28.95
C GLU A 444 3.45 -1.21 -29.27
N THR A 445 3.76 -0.59 -30.42
CA THR A 445 5.15 -0.37 -30.85
C THR A 445 5.88 0.66 -29.99
N ASP A 446 5.23 1.73 -29.54
CA ASP A 446 5.78 2.70 -28.58
C ASP A 446 6.06 2.06 -27.20
N ILE A 447 5.10 1.30 -26.65
CA ILE A 447 5.29 0.56 -25.39
C ILE A 447 6.43 -0.44 -25.53
N LYS A 448 6.45 -1.22 -26.61
CA LYS A 448 7.51 -2.21 -26.89
C LYS A 448 8.88 -1.54 -26.99
N ALA A 449 9.03 -0.49 -27.80
CA ALA A 449 10.30 0.21 -27.97
C ALA A 449 10.80 0.83 -26.66
N LYS A 450 9.89 1.37 -25.83
CA LYS A 450 10.22 1.86 -24.48
C LYS A 450 10.67 0.74 -23.55
N MET A 451 9.97 -0.40 -23.54
CA MET A 451 10.35 -1.54 -22.71
C MET A 451 11.67 -2.19 -23.16
N GLU A 452 11.95 -2.25 -24.46
CA GLU A 452 13.24 -2.69 -25.00
C GLU A 452 14.37 -1.71 -24.62
N ALA A 453 14.12 -0.40 -24.67
CA ALA A 453 15.08 0.60 -24.18
C ALA A 453 15.32 0.51 -22.66
N TYR A 454 14.29 0.23 -21.86
CA TYR A 454 14.46 -0.04 -20.43
C TYR A 454 15.25 -1.33 -20.17
N ALA A 455 15.01 -2.42 -20.92
CA ALA A 455 15.78 -3.65 -20.78
C ALA A 455 17.26 -3.45 -21.12
N LEU A 456 17.58 -2.71 -22.19
CA LEU A 456 18.96 -2.33 -22.53
C LEU A 456 19.61 -1.44 -21.45
N ALA A 457 18.83 -0.57 -20.80
CA ALA A 457 19.32 0.22 -19.67
C ALA A 457 19.56 -0.64 -18.42
N GLU A 458 18.71 -1.64 -18.14
CA GLU A 458 18.93 -2.64 -17.08
C GLU A 458 20.20 -3.46 -17.36
N GLU A 459 20.38 -3.99 -18.58
CA GLU A 459 21.59 -4.73 -18.99
C GLU A 459 22.86 -3.86 -18.88
N SER A 460 22.79 -2.57 -19.24
CA SER A 460 23.89 -1.64 -19.02
C SER A 460 24.18 -1.45 -17.53
N MET A 461 23.15 -1.33 -16.67
CA MET A 461 23.35 -1.22 -15.21
C MET A 461 23.90 -2.51 -14.59
N GLU A 462 23.52 -3.68 -15.12
CA GLU A 462 23.97 -4.99 -14.64
C GLU A 462 25.49 -5.11 -14.63
N THR A 463 26.17 -4.53 -15.63
CA THR A 463 27.63 -4.52 -15.72
C THR A 463 28.32 -3.90 -14.49
N GLY A 464 27.69 -2.94 -13.81
CA GLY A 464 28.18 -2.35 -12.57
C GLY A 464 28.01 -3.24 -11.32
N PHE A 465 27.26 -4.33 -11.43
CA PHE A 465 27.05 -5.34 -10.37
C PHE A 465 27.76 -6.67 -10.66
N LEU A 466 28.59 -6.74 -11.71
CA LEU A 466 29.38 -7.93 -12.01
C LEU A 466 30.68 -7.97 -11.20
N CYS A 467 30.97 -9.11 -10.59
CA CYS A 467 32.23 -9.37 -9.93
C CYS A 467 33.35 -9.50 -10.98
N PRO A 468 34.48 -8.77 -10.85
CA PRO A 468 35.55 -8.77 -11.86
C PRO A 468 36.23 -10.13 -12.09
N ARG A 469 36.09 -11.07 -11.15
CA ARG A 469 36.75 -12.40 -11.19
C ARG A 469 35.89 -13.49 -11.83
N ASP A 470 34.59 -13.54 -11.56
CA ASP A 470 33.70 -14.60 -12.06
C ASP A 470 32.70 -14.13 -13.14
N VAL A 471 32.63 -12.81 -13.38
CA VAL A 471 31.74 -12.15 -14.35
C VAL A 471 30.25 -12.44 -14.12
N LYS A 472 29.87 -12.70 -12.85
CA LYS A 472 28.48 -12.87 -12.40
C LYS A 472 28.04 -11.71 -11.51
N LEU A 473 26.73 -11.56 -11.34
CA LEU A 473 26.16 -10.69 -10.31
C LEU A 473 26.75 -11.03 -8.93
N PHE A 474 27.13 -10.01 -8.16
CA PHE A 474 27.75 -10.17 -6.84
C PHE A 474 26.94 -11.09 -5.90
N HIS A 475 27.50 -12.26 -5.56
CA HIS A 475 27.03 -13.05 -4.42
C HIS A 475 27.83 -12.64 -3.17
N LYS A 476 27.14 -12.06 -2.18
CA LYS A 476 27.74 -11.46 -0.98
C LYS A 476 28.91 -10.51 -1.30
N PRO A 477 28.66 -9.35 -1.94
CA PRO A 477 29.70 -8.41 -2.32
C PRO A 477 30.60 -8.06 -1.13
N THR A 478 31.90 -8.24 -1.31
CA THR A 478 32.95 -8.03 -0.33
C THR A 478 33.95 -7.03 -0.89
N THR A 479 34.07 -5.88 -0.23
CA THR A 479 34.93 -4.77 -0.65
C THR A 479 36.32 -4.91 -0.03
N LEU A 480 37.36 -4.66 -0.82
CA LEU A 480 38.76 -4.74 -0.42
C LEU A 480 39.29 -3.38 0.07
N ILE A 481 39.93 -3.33 1.23
CA ILE A 481 40.58 -2.13 1.77
C ILE A 481 42.11 -2.25 1.57
N PRO A 482 42.80 -1.23 1.03
CA PRO A 482 42.33 0.14 0.81
C PRO A 482 41.71 0.43 -0.57
N CYS A 483 41.92 -0.42 -1.59
CA CYS A 483 41.65 -0.08 -2.99
C CYS A 483 40.16 0.17 -3.37
N GLY A 484 39.20 -0.23 -2.54
CA GLY A 484 37.76 0.00 -2.77
C GLY A 484 37.08 -0.91 -3.79
N HIS A 485 37.82 -1.79 -4.47
CA HIS A 485 37.25 -2.76 -5.42
C HIS A 485 36.43 -3.84 -4.69
N THR A 486 35.37 -4.32 -5.33
CA THR A 486 34.41 -5.30 -4.76
C THR A 486 34.41 -6.60 -5.57
N TYR A 487 34.29 -7.74 -4.87
CA TYR A 487 34.24 -9.11 -5.43
C TYR A 487 33.20 -9.94 -4.66
N CYS A 488 32.79 -11.11 -5.16
CA CYS A 488 32.01 -12.07 -4.36
C CYS A 488 32.81 -12.58 -3.15
N GLU A 489 32.18 -12.92 -2.02
CA GLU A 489 32.85 -13.48 -0.82
C GLU A 489 33.76 -14.68 -1.19
N GLU A 490 33.22 -15.63 -1.96
CA GLU A 490 33.93 -16.82 -2.48
C GLU A 490 35.12 -16.45 -3.37
N CYS A 491 34.99 -15.38 -4.17
CA CYS A 491 36.06 -14.88 -5.02
C CYS A 491 37.22 -14.26 -4.20
N VAL A 492 36.91 -13.61 -3.07
CA VAL A 492 37.92 -13.08 -2.14
C VAL A 492 38.65 -14.20 -1.40
N GLN A 493 37.92 -15.25 -0.98
CA GLN A 493 38.51 -16.43 -0.35
C GLN A 493 39.45 -17.16 -1.33
N ALA A 494 39.02 -17.40 -2.57
CA ALA A 494 39.89 -17.98 -3.59
C ALA A 494 41.13 -17.09 -3.90
N LEU A 495 41.00 -15.76 -3.85
CA LEU A 495 42.14 -14.84 -4.01
C LEU A 495 43.15 -14.92 -2.85
N SER A 496 42.71 -15.19 -1.61
CA SER A 496 43.65 -15.37 -0.49
C SER A 496 44.31 -16.75 -0.54
N GLU A 497 43.57 -17.81 -0.88
CA GLU A 497 44.10 -19.18 -1.03
C GLU A 497 45.18 -19.26 -2.12
N GLU A 498 44.95 -18.67 -3.30
CA GLU A 498 45.91 -18.65 -4.41
C GLU A 498 47.21 -17.90 -4.09
N ASN A 499 47.17 -16.96 -3.14
CA ASN A 499 48.28 -16.07 -2.81
C ASN A 499 48.82 -16.30 -1.38
N TYR A 500 48.84 -17.57 -0.92
CA TYR A 500 49.42 -17.98 0.37
C TYR A 500 48.84 -17.21 1.60
N ASN A 501 47.52 -16.96 1.58
CA ASN A 501 46.74 -16.16 2.53
C ASN A 501 46.90 -14.62 2.41
N VAL A 502 47.59 -14.10 1.40
CA VAL A 502 47.72 -12.65 1.15
C VAL A 502 46.90 -12.26 -0.07
N ALA A 503 45.63 -11.91 0.12
CA ALA A 503 44.78 -11.46 -0.99
C ALA A 503 45.35 -10.18 -1.64
N LYS A 504 45.40 -10.18 -2.99
CA LYS A 504 45.73 -9.02 -3.83
C LYS A 504 44.57 -8.70 -4.76
N CYS A 505 44.35 -7.43 -5.03
CA CYS A 505 43.26 -7.00 -5.91
C CYS A 505 43.64 -7.15 -7.39
N GLN A 506 42.96 -8.03 -8.13
CA GLN A 506 43.25 -8.28 -9.56
C GLN A 506 43.14 -7.05 -10.48
N LEU A 507 42.43 -5.99 -10.05
CA LEU A 507 42.27 -4.75 -10.83
C LEU A 507 43.38 -3.71 -10.62
N CYS A 508 44.18 -3.81 -9.54
CA CYS A 508 45.19 -2.78 -9.20
C CYS A 508 46.45 -3.30 -8.50
N ASP A 509 46.57 -4.62 -8.27
CA ASP A 509 47.65 -5.33 -7.56
C ASP A 509 47.94 -4.87 -6.12
N GLU A 510 47.09 -4.03 -5.54
CA GLU A 510 47.19 -3.63 -4.13
C GLU A 510 46.93 -4.82 -3.18
N GLU A 511 47.77 -4.92 -2.15
CA GLU A 511 47.61 -5.89 -1.06
C GLU A 511 46.47 -5.50 -0.12
N VAL A 512 45.57 -6.46 0.10
CA VAL A 512 44.35 -6.29 0.89
C VAL A 512 44.70 -6.32 2.37
N LYS A 513 44.48 -5.20 3.07
CA LYS A 513 44.72 -5.06 4.51
C LYS A 513 43.55 -5.55 5.35
N SER A 514 42.34 -5.40 4.83
CA SER A 514 41.11 -5.90 5.41
C SER A 514 40.00 -5.94 4.36
N THR A 515 38.92 -6.63 4.68
CA THR A 515 37.75 -6.80 3.82
C THR A 515 36.48 -6.53 4.61
N PHE A 516 35.44 -6.02 3.96
CA PHE A 516 34.12 -5.88 4.57
C PHE A 516 32.99 -6.29 3.61
N ARG A 517 31.95 -6.93 4.15
CA ARG A 517 30.72 -7.22 3.39
C ARG A 517 29.97 -5.93 3.12
N ASN A 518 29.62 -5.71 1.86
CA ASN A 518 28.93 -4.52 1.37
C ASN A 518 27.43 -4.78 1.27
N GLU A 519 26.77 -4.88 2.43
CA GLU A 519 25.34 -5.20 2.54
C GLU A 519 24.43 -4.20 1.80
N GLN A 520 24.91 -2.95 1.61
CA GLN A 520 24.24 -1.95 0.77
C GLN A 520 24.26 -2.37 -0.71
N LEU A 521 25.40 -2.78 -1.25
CA LEU A 521 25.51 -3.26 -2.63
C LEU A 521 24.77 -4.60 -2.83
N GLU A 522 24.72 -5.45 -1.81
CA GLU A 522 23.94 -6.69 -1.80
C GLU A 522 22.44 -6.40 -1.91
N CYS A 523 21.90 -5.54 -1.06
CA CYS A 523 20.50 -5.12 -1.08
C CYS A 523 20.12 -4.43 -2.40
N VAL A 524 20.98 -3.54 -2.93
CA VAL A 524 20.76 -2.92 -4.24
C VAL A 524 20.81 -3.96 -5.37
N GLY A 525 21.72 -4.92 -5.33
CA GLY A 525 21.81 -6.03 -6.28
C GLY A 525 20.56 -6.90 -6.29
N GLU A 526 20.00 -7.24 -5.12
CA GLU A 526 18.74 -7.98 -5.04
C GLU A 526 17.54 -7.16 -5.55
N GLN A 527 17.49 -5.85 -5.28
CA GLN A 527 16.43 -4.98 -5.79
C GLN A 527 16.53 -4.86 -7.32
N PHE A 528 17.75 -4.72 -7.85
CA PHE A 528 18.04 -4.74 -9.27
C PHE A 528 17.61 -6.05 -9.93
N ALA A 529 18.00 -7.20 -9.38
CA ALA A 529 17.62 -8.51 -9.91
C ALA A 529 16.09 -8.74 -9.93
N ARG A 530 15.39 -8.34 -8.85
CA ARG A 530 13.92 -8.35 -8.79
C ARG A 530 13.29 -7.44 -9.86
N ARG A 531 13.83 -6.22 -10.04
CA ARG A 531 13.36 -5.27 -11.05
C ARG A 531 13.57 -5.79 -12.48
N LYS A 532 14.77 -6.27 -12.81
CA LYS A 532 15.09 -6.87 -14.11
C LYS A 532 14.19 -8.06 -14.42
N HIS A 533 13.95 -8.96 -13.46
CA HIS A 533 13.03 -10.09 -13.65
C HIS A 533 11.59 -9.66 -13.96
N LEU A 534 11.08 -8.62 -13.28
CA LEU A 534 9.76 -8.05 -13.55
C LEU A 534 9.70 -7.38 -14.93
N THR A 535 10.72 -6.61 -15.32
CA THR A 535 10.84 -5.99 -16.65
C THR A 535 10.83 -7.02 -17.77
N LEU A 536 11.58 -8.12 -17.63
CA LEU A 536 11.61 -9.23 -18.59
C LEU A 536 10.26 -9.97 -18.67
N THR A 537 9.63 -10.24 -17.52
CA THR A 537 8.31 -10.89 -17.47
C THR A 537 7.23 -10.01 -18.12
N PHE A 538 7.30 -8.69 -17.92
CA PHE A 538 6.40 -7.73 -18.55
C PHE A 538 6.63 -7.64 -20.08
N LEU A 539 7.89 -7.68 -20.54
CA LEU A 539 8.23 -7.79 -21.96
C LEU A 539 7.64 -9.06 -22.60
N ASP A 540 7.71 -10.21 -21.93
CA ASP A 540 7.13 -11.46 -22.44
C ASP A 540 5.59 -11.44 -22.44
N TRP A 541 4.95 -10.71 -21.51
CA TRP A 541 3.52 -10.45 -21.57
C TRP A 541 3.15 -9.51 -22.74
N VAL A 542 3.90 -8.43 -22.96
CA VAL A 542 3.69 -7.52 -24.10
C VAL A 542 3.86 -8.26 -25.44
N LYS A 543 4.79 -9.22 -25.55
CA LYS A 543 4.93 -10.09 -26.74
C LYS A 543 3.68 -10.94 -27.04
N GLN A 544 2.84 -11.23 -26.04
CA GLN A 544 1.58 -11.97 -26.21
C GLN A 544 0.40 -11.09 -26.63
N LEU A 545 0.49 -9.76 -26.45
CA LEU A 545 -0.58 -8.81 -26.76
C LEU A 545 -0.68 -8.40 -28.25
N ARG A 546 0.14 -9.00 -29.14
CA ARG A 546 0.27 -8.61 -30.56
C ARG A 546 -1.07 -8.38 -31.24
N VAL A 547 -1.31 -7.14 -31.67
CA VAL A 547 -2.54 -6.73 -32.36
C VAL A 547 -2.42 -7.05 -33.85
N THR A 548 -2.70 -8.31 -34.21
CA THR A 548 -2.81 -8.74 -35.61
C THR A 548 -3.98 -8.02 -36.29
N LEU A 549 -3.71 -7.23 -37.34
CA LEU A 549 -4.75 -6.79 -38.27
C LEU A 549 -5.15 -7.95 -39.19
N PRO A 550 -6.37 -7.93 -39.77
CA PRO A 550 -6.75 -8.87 -40.82
C PRO A 550 -5.80 -8.87 -42.04
N SER A 551 -5.21 -7.72 -42.38
CA SER A 551 -4.17 -7.60 -43.42
C SER A 551 -2.94 -8.45 -43.14
N ASP A 552 -2.54 -8.56 -41.87
CA ASP A 552 -1.34 -9.30 -41.45
C ASP A 552 -1.54 -10.82 -41.59
N VAL A 553 -2.78 -11.27 -41.80
CA VAL A 553 -3.15 -12.68 -42.06
C VAL A 553 -3.12 -13.00 -43.56
N GLU A 554 -3.40 -12.01 -44.42
CA GLU A 554 -3.33 -12.17 -45.89
C GLU A 554 -1.89 -12.18 -46.41
N GLU A 555 -0.92 -11.59 -45.70
CA GLU A 555 0.53 -11.71 -46.00
C GLU A 555 1.18 -12.97 -45.38
N ALA A 556 0.44 -13.75 -44.58
CA ALA A 556 0.94 -14.91 -43.85
C ALA A 556 0.45 -16.27 -44.40
N LEU A 557 -0.22 -16.27 -45.57
CA LEU A 557 -0.80 -17.43 -46.27
C LEU A 557 -0.23 -17.57 -47.69
#